data_AF-A0A1Y4NN74-F1
#
_entry.id   AF-A0A1Y4NN74-F1
#
_cell.length_a   1.000
_cell.length_b   1.000
_cell.length_c   1.000
_cell.angle_alpha   90.00
_cell.angle_beta   90.00
_cell.angle_gamma   90.00
#
_symmetry.space_group_name_H-M   'P 1'
#
loop_
_entity.id
_entity.type
_entity.pdbx_description
1 polymer ?
#
loop_
_entity_poly.entity_id
_entity_poly.type
_entity_poly.pdbx_seq_one_letter_code
_entity_poly.pdbx_strand_id
1 'polypeptide(L)'
;MAGYCLKNGRIQEAWGEDAAGRELAAVFHLTADGEMKELHEFPALSEGEGALAYAGEFYIEPLEVQIEFLKAANAEKWLEALLLRHVDRVRQVSEELFVIAEIKSFGA
;
A
#
# COMPACT_ATOMS: atom_id res chain seq x y z
N MET A 1 -6.54 10.88 -8.90
CA MET A 1 -5.45 10.23 -8.15
C MET A 1 -5.80 10.31 -6.69
N ALA A 2 -5.86 9.19 -5.99
CA ALA A 2 -5.87 9.21 -4.53
C ALA A 2 -5.02 8.03 -4.07
N GLY A 3 -3.77 8.32 -3.71
CA GLY A 3 -3.00 7.43 -2.84
C GLY A 3 -3.54 7.57 -1.42
N TYR A 4 -3.42 6.53 -0.61
CA TYR A 4 -3.81 6.56 0.80
C TYR A 4 -2.67 6.03 1.64
N CYS A 5 -2.46 6.62 2.82
CA CYS A 5 -1.49 6.12 3.77
C CYS A 5 -2.11 5.87 5.15
N LEU A 6 -1.56 4.89 5.86
CA LEU A 6 -1.71 4.75 7.30
C LEU A 6 -0.62 5.61 7.97
N LYS A 7 -1.06 6.56 8.78
CA LYS A 7 -0.18 7.43 9.59
C LYS A 7 -0.85 7.71 10.91
N ASN A 8 -0.11 7.55 12.01
CA ASN A 8 -0.62 7.73 13.38
C ASN A 8 -1.90 6.90 13.63
N GLY A 9 -1.92 5.66 13.14
CA GLY A 9 -3.05 4.74 13.31
C GLY A 9 -4.32 5.10 12.53
N ARG A 10 -4.27 6.04 11.57
CA ARG A 10 -5.42 6.44 10.75
C ARG A 10 -5.10 6.39 9.26
N ILE A 11 -6.06 5.91 8.48
CA ILE A 11 -6.03 5.99 7.02
C ILE A 11 -6.35 7.44 6.60
N GLN A 12 -5.52 8.00 5.73
CA GLN A 12 -5.61 9.37 5.24
C GLN A 12 -5.20 9.40 3.76
N GLU A 13 -5.64 10.40 3.00
CA GLU A 13 -5.11 10.62 1.64
C GLU A 13 -3.61 10.91 1.72
N ALA A 14 -2.84 10.27 0.85
CA ALA A 14 -1.40 10.42 0.78
C ALA A 14 -1.00 11.57 -0.16
N TRP A 15 -0.08 12.39 0.32
CA TRP A 15 0.58 13.45 -0.45
C TRP A 15 2.01 13.00 -0.79
N GLY A 16 2.58 13.48 -1.89
CA GLY A 16 3.89 13.03 -2.39
C GLY A 16 5.06 13.13 -1.39
N GLU A 17 4.90 13.92 -0.31
CA GLU A 17 5.89 14.07 0.76
C GLU A 17 5.73 13.06 1.90
N ASP A 18 4.63 12.30 1.99
CA ASP A 18 4.34 11.47 3.18
C ASP A 18 5.30 10.29 3.37
N ALA A 19 5.91 9.82 2.29
CA ALA A 19 6.97 8.79 2.32
C ALA A 19 8.39 9.37 2.44
N ALA A 20 8.56 10.69 2.29
CA ALA A 20 9.88 11.31 2.27
C ALA A 20 10.57 11.24 3.64
N GLY A 21 11.83 10.78 3.66
CA GLY A 21 12.63 10.70 4.88
C GLY A 21 12.37 9.49 5.77
N ARG A 22 11.50 8.55 5.35
CA ARG A 22 11.30 7.26 6.03
C ARG A 22 12.20 6.19 5.42
N GLU A 23 12.77 5.33 6.27
CA GLU A 23 13.45 4.11 5.81
C GLU A 23 12.37 3.08 5.44
N LEU A 24 12.11 2.93 4.14
CA LEU A 24 11.13 1.98 3.64
C LEU A 24 11.67 0.56 3.78
N ALA A 25 10.87 -0.31 4.39
CA ALA A 25 11.19 -1.72 4.56
C ALA A 25 10.94 -2.51 3.27
N ALA A 26 9.94 -2.10 2.47
CA ALA A 26 9.69 -2.66 1.15
C ALA A 26 8.92 -1.66 0.27
N VAL A 27 9.06 -1.83 -1.05
CA VAL A 27 8.26 -1.18 -2.08
C VAL A 27 7.83 -2.24 -3.09
N PHE A 28 6.55 -2.37 -3.34
CA PHE A 28 5.98 -3.28 -4.33
C PHE A 28 5.30 -2.49 -5.44
N HIS A 29 5.62 -2.86 -6.69
CA HIS A 29 4.86 -2.50 -7.88
C HIS A 29 3.93 -3.64 -8.25
N LEU A 30 2.68 -3.32 -8.55
CA LEU A 30 1.70 -4.26 -9.08
C LEU A 30 1.22 -3.77 -10.45
N THR A 31 1.30 -4.65 -11.43
CA THR A 31 0.70 -4.45 -12.75
C THR A 31 -0.84 -4.55 -12.65
N ALA A 32 -1.56 -4.09 -13.67
CA ALA A 32 -3.03 -4.12 -13.67
C ALA A 32 -3.63 -5.55 -13.60
N ASP A 33 -2.88 -6.58 -13.97
CA ASP A 33 -3.23 -8.00 -13.84
C ASP A 33 -2.73 -8.65 -12.54
N GLY A 34 -2.10 -7.88 -11.65
CA GLY A 34 -1.69 -8.31 -10.31
C GLY A 34 -0.33 -9.00 -10.24
N GLU A 35 0.47 -9.01 -11.32
CA GLU A 35 1.88 -9.38 -11.21
C GLU A 35 2.59 -8.39 -10.30
N MET A 36 3.33 -8.91 -9.31
CA MET A 36 3.98 -8.08 -8.30
C MET A 36 5.49 -8.21 -8.37
N LYS A 37 6.18 -7.09 -8.24
CA LYS A 37 7.64 -7.01 -8.12
C LYS A 37 8.02 -6.10 -6.97
N GLU A 38 9.03 -6.51 -6.23
CA GLU A 38 9.67 -5.65 -5.22
C GLU A 38 10.68 -4.73 -5.91
N LEU A 39 10.67 -3.46 -5.54
CA LEU A 39 11.52 -2.40 -6.07
C LEU A 39 12.28 -1.70 -4.92
N HIS A 40 13.29 -0.91 -5.29
CA HIS A 40 14.04 -0.08 -4.34
C HIS A 40 13.47 1.33 -4.20
N GLU A 41 12.62 1.77 -5.13
CA GLU A 41 12.03 3.10 -5.17
C GLU A 41 10.57 3.04 -5.64
N PHE A 42 9.80 4.07 -5.31
CA PHE A 42 8.39 4.15 -5.66
C PHE A 42 8.22 4.31 -7.19
N PRO A 43 7.49 3.42 -7.88
CA PRO A 43 7.41 3.41 -9.33
C PRO A 43 6.50 4.52 -9.87
N ALA A 44 6.74 4.92 -11.12
CA ALA A 44 5.74 5.68 -11.88
C ALA A 44 4.65 4.73 -12.38
N LEU A 45 3.40 4.96 -11.98
CA LEU A 45 2.28 4.07 -12.30
C LEU A 45 1.57 4.43 -13.61
N SER A 46 1.29 3.40 -14.40
CA SER A 46 0.33 3.41 -15.53
C SER A 46 -1.08 3.09 -15.06
N GLU A 47 -2.10 3.34 -15.90
CA GLU A 47 -3.50 3.11 -15.52
C GLU A 47 -3.75 1.64 -15.10
N GLY A 48 -4.49 1.48 -14.00
CA GLY A 48 -4.77 0.18 -13.40
C GLY A 48 -3.62 -0.40 -12.58
N GLU A 49 -2.40 0.13 -12.69
CA GLU A 49 -1.27 -0.31 -11.85
C GLU A 49 -1.37 0.26 -10.43
N GLY A 50 -0.73 -0.44 -9.50
CA GLY A 50 -0.64 -0.05 -8.11
C GLY A 50 0.78 -0.07 -7.55
N ALA A 51 0.96 0.64 -6.46
CA ALA A 51 2.16 0.57 -5.64
C ALA A 51 1.80 0.47 -4.16
N LEU A 52 2.55 -0.34 -3.43
CA LEU A 52 2.49 -0.45 -1.97
C LEU A 52 3.89 -0.23 -1.41
N ALA A 53 4.05 0.67 -0.46
CA ALA A 53 5.28 0.81 0.29
C ALA A 53 4.99 0.90 1.78
N TYR A 54 5.91 0.43 2.62
CA TYR A 54 5.74 0.55 4.06
C TYR A 54 7.09 0.72 4.78
N ALA A 55 7.01 1.31 5.97
CA ALA A 55 8.09 1.41 6.93
C ALA A 55 7.60 0.87 8.29
N GLY A 56 8.49 0.18 9.00
CA GLY A 56 8.15 -0.55 10.23
C GLY A 56 7.66 -1.98 9.96
N GLU A 57 7.15 -2.64 11.00
CA GLU A 57 6.73 -4.04 10.94
C GLU A 57 5.33 -4.19 10.35
N PHE A 58 5.25 -4.65 9.10
CA PHE A 58 3.97 -4.91 8.43
C PHE A 58 3.80 -6.40 8.10
N TYR A 59 3.11 -7.13 8.98
CA TYR A 59 2.88 -8.58 8.86
C TYR A 59 1.78 -8.94 7.86
N ILE A 60 2.16 -9.03 6.59
CA ILE A 60 1.31 -9.45 5.46
C ILE A 60 2.10 -10.39 4.55
N GLU A 61 1.43 -11.40 3.99
CA GLU A 61 2.07 -12.27 2.99
C GLU A 61 2.08 -11.59 1.61
N PRO A 62 3.15 -11.75 0.79
CA PRO A 62 3.20 -11.21 -0.57
C PRO A 62 1.97 -11.58 -1.42
N LEU A 63 1.45 -12.80 -1.29
CA LEU A 63 0.25 -13.22 -2.01
C LEU A 63 -1.02 -12.51 -1.53
N GLU A 64 -1.11 -12.14 -0.24
CA GLU A 64 -2.23 -11.35 0.28
C GLU A 64 -2.23 -9.94 -0.34
N VAL A 65 -1.04 -9.35 -0.57
CA VAL A 65 -0.91 -8.08 -1.28
C VAL A 65 -1.55 -8.13 -2.66
N GLN A 66 -1.18 -9.15 -3.45
CA GLN A 66 -1.68 -9.36 -4.81
C GLN A 66 -3.18 -9.64 -4.84
N ILE A 67 -3.67 -10.53 -3.98
CA ILE A 67 -5.08 -10.91 -3.95
C ILE A 67 -5.95 -9.73 -3.54
N GLU A 68 -5.58 -9.00 -2.49
CA GLU A 68 -6.38 -7.86 -2.04
C GLU A 68 -6.31 -6.70 -3.03
N PHE A 69 -5.20 -6.52 -3.76
CA PHE A 69 -5.09 -5.56 -4.85
C PHE A 69 -6.10 -5.85 -5.97
N LEU A 70 -6.13 -7.08 -6.48
CA LEU A 70 -7.03 -7.50 -7.56
C LEU A 70 -8.52 -7.36 -7.21
N LYS A 71 -8.85 -7.43 -5.91
CA LYS A 71 -10.22 -7.28 -5.40
C LYS A 71 -10.59 -5.83 -5.11
N ALA A 72 -9.61 -4.95 -4.95
CA ALA A 72 -9.85 -3.61 -4.44
C ALA A 72 -10.51 -2.72 -5.49
N ALA A 73 -11.53 -1.96 -5.06
CA ALA A 73 -12.16 -0.96 -5.89
C ALA A 73 -11.29 0.30 -6.07
N ASN A 74 -10.42 0.59 -5.10
CA ASN A 74 -9.50 1.72 -5.07
C ASN A 74 -8.39 1.48 -4.02
N ALA A 75 -7.42 2.40 -3.96
CA ALA A 75 -6.28 2.31 -3.05
C ALA A 75 -6.66 2.31 -1.56
N GLU A 76 -7.71 3.06 -1.16
CA GLU A 76 -8.20 3.06 0.23
C GLU A 76 -8.69 1.67 0.64
N LYS A 77 -9.53 1.05 -0.19
CA LYS A 77 -10.07 -0.30 0.06
C LYS A 77 -9.00 -1.37 0.03
N TRP A 78 -8.00 -1.21 -0.81
CA TRP A 78 -6.83 -2.07 -0.77
C TRP A 78 -6.07 -1.94 0.56
N LEU A 79 -5.76 -0.72 0.99
CA LEU A 79 -5.07 -0.46 2.26
C LEU A 79 -5.86 -0.98 3.47
N GLU A 80 -7.18 -0.73 3.52
CA GLU A 80 -8.06 -1.27 4.56
C GLU A 80 -7.95 -2.80 4.65
N ALA A 81 -8.01 -3.50 3.51
CA ALA A 81 -7.93 -4.96 3.48
C ALA A 81 -6.58 -5.49 3.99
N LEU A 82 -5.47 -4.85 3.61
CA LEU A 82 -4.14 -5.24 4.09
C LEU A 82 -3.97 -5.00 5.60
N LEU A 83 -4.51 -3.89 6.11
CA LEU A 83 -4.51 -3.61 7.55
C LEU A 83 -5.32 -4.64 8.34
N LEU A 84 -6.43 -5.13 7.80
CA LEU A 84 -7.19 -6.22 8.42
C LEU A 84 -6.36 -7.51 8.51
N ARG A 85 -5.61 -7.87 7.45
CA ARG A 85 -4.70 -9.04 7.47
C ARG A 85 -3.61 -8.91 8.53
N HIS A 86 -3.01 -7.73 8.63
CA HIS A 86 -2.04 -7.41 9.66
C HIS A 86 -2.63 -7.57 11.07
N VAL A 87 -3.78 -6.94 11.33
CA VAL A 87 -4.45 -6.97 12.64
C VAL A 87 -4.94 -8.37 13.00
N ASP A 88 -5.37 -9.18 12.03
CA ASP A 88 -5.74 -10.57 12.30
C ASP A 88 -4.57 -11.40 12.82
N ARG A 89 -3.35 -11.07 12.38
CA ARG A 89 -2.11 -11.77 12.76
C ARG A 89 -1.53 -11.24 14.08
N VAL A 90 -1.45 -9.92 14.27
CA VAL A 90 -0.74 -9.33 15.43
C VAL A 90 -1.62 -8.58 16.42
N ARG A 91 -2.93 -8.44 16.16
CA ARG A 91 -3.94 -7.84 17.06
C ARG A 91 -3.65 -6.39 17.48
N GLN A 92 -2.78 -5.70 16.75
CA GLN A 92 -2.41 -4.30 17.01
C GLN A 92 -2.06 -3.58 15.72
N VAL A 93 -2.02 -2.25 15.78
CA VAL A 93 -1.45 -1.37 14.74
C VAL A 93 -0.50 -0.43 15.46
N SER A 94 0.79 -0.50 15.16
CA SER A 94 1.78 0.41 15.76
C SER A 94 1.57 1.84 15.26
N GLU A 95 1.78 2.84 16.12
CA GLU A 95 1.77 4.25 15.68
C GLU A 95 2.94 4.56 14.73
N GLU A 96 4.03 3.79 14.83
CA GLU A 96 5.22 3.88 13.96
C GLU A 96 5.03 3.19 12.61
N LEU A 97 3.99 2.36 12.46
CA LEU A 97 3.70 1.70 11.19
C LEU A 97 3.23 2.74 10.17
N PHE A 98 3.97 2.84 9.08
CA PHE A 98 3.59 3.62 7.92
C PHE A 98 3.37 2.70 6.74
N VAL A 99 2.24 2.82 6.07
CA VAL A 99 1.92 2.08 4.85
C VAL A 99 1.31 3.06 3.88
N ILE A 100 1.76 3.08 2.63
CA ILE A 100 1.16 3.87 1.55
C ILE A 100 0.75 2.92 0.42
N ALA A 101 -0.48 3.08 -0.05
CA ALA A 101 -1.04 2.35 -1.17
C ALA A 101 -1.52 3.36 -2.22
N GLU A 102 -1.19 3.09 -3.48
CA GLU A 102 -1.66 3.88 -4.62
C GLU A 102 -2.19 2.94 -5.70
N ILE A 103 -3.30 3.33 -6.35
CA ILE A 103 -3.81 2.71 -7.56
C ILE A 103 -4.09 3.83 -8.55
N LYS A 104 -3.48 3.74 -9.72
CA LYS A 104 -3.72 4.70 -10.80
C LYS A 104 -5.09 4.41 -11.41
N SER A 105 -6.06 5.27 -11.15
CA SER A 105 -7.38 5.19 -11.80
C SER A 105 -7.26 5.33 -13.32
N PHE A 106 -8.04 4.55 -14.08
CA PHE A 106 -8.31 4.82 -15.49
C PHE A 106 -8.88 6.23 -15.65
N GLY A 107 -8.44 6.96 -16.68
CA GLY A 107 -8.72 8.38 -16.90
C GLY A 107 -10.09 8.88 -16.43
N ALA A 108 -10.08 9.95 -15.65
CA ALA A 108 -11.27 10.73 -15.29
C ALA A 108 -11.75 11.59 -16.47
#